data_AF-A0A2B4SPH7-F1
#
_entry.id   AF-A0A2B4SPH7-F1
#
_cell.length_a   1.000
_cell.length_b   1.000
_cell.length_c   1.000
_cell.angle_alpha   90.00
_cell.angle_beta   90.00
_cell.angle_gamma   90.00
#
_symmetry.space_group_name_H-M   'P 1'
#
loop_
_entity.id
_entity.type
_entity.pdbx_description
1 polymer ?
#
loop_
_entity_poly.entity_id
_entity_poly.type
_entity_poly.pdbx_seq_one_letter_code
_entity_poly.pdbx_strand_id
1 'polypeptide(L)'
;MATEMDATSTTPSPRSVMQWKPEHDAIFLREVLGSDLYSTCKGSSERGKIWSKIAEKLNEVSSCKFIGAPKSLRDRLKLLLQKYKQKIKSEEIASGIDPEMTEIDVMLEEICEKEEVAEEEDETKKKKVKAEKESAQKMRLKAMEKLSESQKRKDSNEDARPKKSRKSIANAVGYLQEMSKQEIALRKEEIELKKQEEGRIAHLSEQQLKMQQDMLQMIQQQRQNQQRQQQEQHRQQERLQQQQLQTMQSILTQQQQQSQAILALFEKFASKKDS
;
A
#
# COMPACT_ATOMS: atom_id res chain seq x y z
N MET A 1 -16.14 71.38 -11.47
CA MET A 1 -17.21 70.37 -11.62
C MET A 1 -16.57 69.12 -12.17
N ALA A 2 -16.73 68.02 -11.44
CA ALA A 2 -16.34 66.68 -11.85
C ALA A 2 -17.11 66.26 -13.12
N THR A 3 -16.56 65.27 -13.86
CA THR A 3 -17.21 63.98 -14.15
C THR A 3 -16.28 63.10 -15.00
N GLU A 4 -15.81 62.00 -14.38
CA GLU A 4 -15.64 60.61 -14.87
C GLU A 4 -14.84 60.39 -16.18
N MET A 5 -13.62 59.83 -16.22
CA MET A 5 -13.18 58.47 -15.83
C MET A 5 -14.15 57.35 -16.23
N ASP A 6 -14.00 56.83 -17.46
CA ASP A 6 -14.34 55.43 -17.75
C ASP A 6 -13.16 54.73 -18.43
N ALA A 7 -12.66 53.72 -17.74
CA ALA A 7 -11.56 52.86 -18.12
C ALA A 7 -12.15 51.54 -18.62
N THR A 8 -12.22 51.35 -19.94
CA THR A 8 -12.54 50.05 -20.54
C THR A 8 -11.32 49.14 -20.46
N SER A 9 -11.09 48.61 -19.25
CA SER A 9 -10.26 47.44 -19.03
C SER A 9 -10.92 46.24 -19.73
N THR A 10 -10.37 45.86 -20.89
CA THR A 10 -10.67 44.56 -21.51
C THR A 10 -10.05 43.49 -20.61
N THR A 11 -10.86 42.93 -19.74
CA THR A 11 -10.53 41.75 -18.93
C THR A 11 -10.31 40.55 -19.85
N PRO A 12 -9.15 39.85 -19.77
CA PRO A 12 -8.96 38.64 -20.54
C PRO A 12 -9.88 37.54 -19.99
N SER A 13 -10.75 37.02 -20.87
CA SER A 13 -11.63 35.89 -20.62
C SER A 13 -10.90 34.74 -19.89
N PRO A 14 -11.52 34.07 -18.91
CA PRO A 14 -10.93 32.92 -18.24
C PRO A 14 -10.59 31.86 -19.29
N ARG A 15 -9.33 31.42 -19.32
CA ARG A 15 -8.83 30.42 -20.28
C ARG A 15 -9.76 29.21 -20.23
N SER A 16 -10.41 28.91 -21.36
CA SER A 16 -11.23 27.72 -21.55
C SER A 16 -10.45 26.49 -21.08
N VAL A 17 -10.94 25.84 -20.01
CA VAL A 17 -10.38 24.58 -19.53
C VAL A 17 -10.75 23.51 -20.55
N MET A 18 -9.74 22.94 -21.19
CA MET A 18 -9.92 21.86 -22.17
C MET A 18 -10.67 20.68 -21.54
N GLN A 19 -11.72 20.20 -22.23
CA GLN A 19 -12.41 18.97 -21.86
C GLN A 19 -11.67 17.75 -22.44
N TRP A 20 -11.15 16.92 -21.55
CA TRP A 20 -10.47 15.68 -21.91
C TRP A 20 -11.48 14.60 -22.32
N LYS A 21 -11.33 14.06 -23.52
CA LYS A 21 -12.08 12.90 -24.02
C LYS A 21 -11.14 11.69 -24.19
N PRO A 22 -11.66 10.45 -24.27
CA PRO A 22 -10.82 9.25 -24.41
C PRO A 22 -9.83 9.30 -25.57
N GLU A 23 -10.19 9.94 -26.69
CA GLU A 23 -9.32 10.10 -27.86
C GLU A 23 -8.10 10.98 -27.54
N HIS A 24 -8.28 11.99 -26.67
CA HIS A 24 -7.19 12.84 -26.20
C HIS A 24 -6.26 12.06 -25.27
N ASP A 25 -6.83 11.20 -24.41
CA ASP A 25 -6.06 10.37 -23.49
C ASP A 25 -5.22 9.35 -24.27
N ALA A 26 -5.76 8.72 -25.31
CA ALA A 26 -5.01 7.78 -26.15
C ALA A 26 -3.82 8.44 -26.86
N ILE A 27 -4.01 9.62 -27.47
CA ILE A 27 -2.93 10.38 -28.13
C ILE A 27 -1.89 10.83 -27.08
N PHE A 28 -2.36 11.31 -25.93
CA PHE A 28 -1.49 11.74 -24.84
C PHE A 28 -0.62 10.61 -24.30
N LEU A 29 -1.22 9.46 -23.96
CA LEU A 29 -0.50 8.32 -23.39
C LEU A 29 0.49 7.74 -24.39
N ARG A 30 0.14 7.70 -25.68
CA ARG A 30 1.04 7.29 -26.74
C ARG A 30 2.28 8.19 -26.84
N GLU A 31 2.11 9.51 -26.75
CA GLU A 31 3.25 10.44 -26.75
C GLU A 31 4.11 10.31 -25.48
N VAL A 32 3.49 10.02 -24.34
CA VAL A 32 4.20 9.73 -23.08
C VAL A 32 5.03 8.45 -23.21
N LEU A 33 4.47 7.39 -23.77
CA LEU A 33 5.16 6.11 -24.01
C LEU A 33 6.29 6.22 -25.02
N GLY A 34 6.11 7.02 -26.06
CA GLY A 34 7.11 7.32 -27.08
C GLY A 34 8.20 8.30 -26.63
N SER A 35 8.11 8.82 -25.41
CA SER A 35 9.09 9.75 -24.84
C SER A 35 10.03 9.05 -23.87
N ASP A 36 11.24 9.59 -23.74
CA ASP A 36 12.28 9.15 -22.79
C ASP A 36 11.97 9.52 -21.34
N LEU A 37 10.70 9.63 -20.97
CA LEU A 37 10.29 10.15 -19.66
C LEU A 37 10.86 9.30 -18.52
N TYR A 38 10.84 7.97 -18.69
CA TYR A 38 11.23 6.99 -17.67
C TYR A 38 12.72 6.63 -17.69
N SER A 39 13.49 7.06 -18.69
CA SER A 39 14.96 6.90 -18.68
C SER A 39 15.66 7.99 -17.84
N THR A 40 14.93 9.04 -17.46
CA THR A 40 15.46 10.14 -16.63
C THR A 40 15.02 10.00 -15.17
N CYS A 41 15.96 10.33 -14.26
CA CYS A 41 15.74 10.26 -12.82
C CYS A 41 14.52 11.09 -12.38
N LYS A 42 13.72 10.55 -11.45
CA LYS A 42 12.53 11.24 -10.93
C LYS A 42 12.91 12.55 -10.24
N GLY A 43 12.19 13.62 -10.57
CA GLY A 43 12.43 14.96 -10.02
C GLY A 43 13.61 15.71 -10.65
N SER A 44 14.30 15.14 -11.64
CA SER A 44 15.35 15.83 -12.38
C SER A 44 14.80 16.99 -13.23
N SER A 45 15.64 17.99 -13.47
CA SER A 45 15.34 19.09 -14.40
C SER A 45 15.13 18.56 -15.83
N GLU A 46 15.82 17.48 -16.21
CA GLU A 46 15.69 16.81 -17.51
C GLU A 46 14.30 16.22 -17.73
N ARG A 47 13.75 15.52 -16.73
CA ARG A 47 12.35 15.06 -16.76
C ARG A 47 11.38 16.22 -16.94
N GLY A 48 11.70 17.36 -16.32
CA GLY A 48 11.01 18.64 -16.52
C GLY A 48 10.96 19.07 -17.99
N LYS A 49 12.10 19.03 -18.68
CA LYS A 49 12.22 19.39 -20.10
C LYS A 49 11.47 18.42 -21.01
N ILE A 50 11.47 17.12 -20.69
CA ILE A 50 10.71 16.10 -21.46
C ILE A 50 9.21 16.41 -21.39
N TRP A 51 8.69 16.75 -20.22
CA TRP A 51 7.29 17.18 -20.09
C TRP A 51 6.94 18.43 -20.91
N SER A 52 7.86 19.39 -21.03
CA SER A 52 7.67 20.54 -21.92
C SER A 52 7.65 20.13 -23.39
N LYS A 53 8.56 19.24 -23.81
CA LYS A 53 8.59 18.71 -25.18
C LYS A 53 7.32 17.93 -25.53
N ILE A 54 6.81 17.12 -24.61
CA ILE A 54 5.53 16.41 -24.77
C ILE A 54 4.40 17.43 -24.95
N ALA A 55 4.37 18.49 -24.14
CA ALA A 55 3.37 19.54 -24.28
C ALA A 55 3.45 20.27 -25.62
N GLU A 56 4.66 20.59 -26.09
CA GLU A 56 4.90 21.21 -27.40
C GLU A 56 4.37 20.33 -28.53
N LYS A 57 4.76 19.05 -28.58
CA LYS A 57 4.30 18.10 -29.59
C LYS A 57 2.78 17.90 -29.57
N LEU A 58 2.18 17.80 -28.38
CA LEU A 58 0.72 17.67 -28.27
C LEU A 58 -0.01 18.91 -28.75
N ASN A 59 0.57 20.10 -28.59
CA ASN A 59 0.00 21.35 -29.11
C ASN A 59 0.12 21.46 -30.65
N GLU A 60 1.08 20.76 -31.27
CA GLU A 60 1.22 20.67 -32.74
C GLU A 60 0.18 19.74 -33.38
N VAL A 61 -0.37 18.79 -32.61
CA VAL A 61 -1.37 17.84 -33.10
C VAL A 61 -2.69 18.55 -33.40
N SER A 62 -2.95 18.79 -34.68
CA SER A 62 -4.12 19.55 -35.17
C SER A 62 -5.47 18.86 -34.93
N SER A 63 -5.48 17.55 -34.65
CA SER A 63 -6.71 16.78 -34.42
C SER A 63 -7.33 17.03 -33.04
N CYS A 64 -6.59 17.63 -32.10
CA CYS A 64 -7.03 17.86 -30.72
C CYS A 64 -6.37 19.14 -30.19
N LYS A 65 -7.16 20.17 -29.83
CA LYS A 65 -6.61 21.41 -29.27
C LYS A 65 -6.18 21.19 -27.82
N PHE A 66 -4.95 20.75 -27.61
CA PHE A 66 -4.35 20.68 -26.29
C PHE A 66 -4.08 22.12 -25.80
N ILE A 67 -4.74 22.51 -24.70
CA ILE A 67 -4.46 23.77 -23.98
C ILE A 67 -3.94 23.37 -22.60
N GLY A 68 -2.88 22.55 -22.60
CA GLY A 68 -2.31 21.98 -21.38
C GLY A 68 -0.95 22.59 -21.09
N ALA A 69 -0.81 23.27 -19.95
CA ALA A 69 0.53 23.49 -19.39
C ALA A 69 1.15 22.13 -19.01
N PRO A 70 2.49 21.97 -18.99
CA PRO A 70 3.14 20.72 -18.60
C PRO A 70 2.66 20.16 -17.25
N LYS A 71 2.21 21.05 -16.34
CA LYS A 71 1.58 20.69 -15.08
C LYS A 71 0.23 19.98 -15.27
N SER A 72 -0.63 20.49 -16.14
CA SER A 72 -1.94 19.89 -16.43
C SER A 72 -1.82 18.49 -17.04
N LEU A 73 -0.79 18.24 -17.84
CA LEU A 73 -0.49 16.91 -18.39
C LEU A 73 -0.09 15.92 -17.29
N ARG A 74 0.76 16.35 -16.36
CA ARG A 74 1.16 15.54 -15.20
C ARG A 74 -0.04 15.21 -14.32
N ASP A 75 -0.86 16.21 -14.02
CA ASP A 75 -2.06 16.03 -13.20
C ASP A 75 -3.07 15.10 -13.89
N ARG A 76 -3.21 15.20 -15.22
CA ARG A 76 -4.03 14.28 -16.02
C ARG A 76 -3.50 12.85 -15.98
N LEU A 77 -2.20 12.64 -16.21
CA LEU A 77 -1.58 11.31 -16.13
C LEU A 77 -1.79 10.68 -14.76
N LYS A 78 -1.58 11.45 -13.69
CA LYS A 78 -1.80 10.98 -12.32
C LYS A 78 -3.26 10.56 -12.09
N LEU A 79 -4.21 11.33 -12.61
CA LEU A 79 -5.64 11.00 -12.52
C LEU A 79 -5.97 9.70 -13.27
N LEU A 80 -5.44 9.51 -14.48
CA LEU A 80 -5.67 8.30 -15.29
C LEU A 80 -5.11 7.06 -14.59
N LEU A 81 -3.87 7.12 -14.09
CA LEU A 81 -3.25 6.02 -13.34
C LEU A 81 -4.03 5.69 -12.06
N GLN A 82 -4.53 6.70 -11.34
CA GLN A 82 -5.34 6.46 -10.15
C GLN A 82 -6.67 5.77 -10.50
N LYS A 83 -7.32 6.20 -11.58
CA LYS A 83 -8.57 5.58 -12.05
C LYS A 83 -8.36 4.13 -12.50
N TYR A 84 -7.28 3.87 -13.24
CA TYR A 84 -6.90 2.52 -13.67
C TYR A 84 -6.69 1.57 -12.48
N LYS A 85 -5.89 1.99 -11.48
CA LYS A 85 -5.68 1.21 -10.25
C LYS A 85 -6.97 0.98 -9.46
N GLN A 86 -7.87 1.96 -9.44
CA GLN A 86 -9.18 1.80 -8.82
C GLN A 86 -10.08 0.82 -9.59
N LYS A 87 -10.07 0.87 -10.92
CA LYS A 87 -10.83 -0.02 -11.80
C LYS A 87 -10.41 -1.48 -11.57
N ILE A 88 -9.12 -1.80 -11.71
CA ILE A 88 -8.58 -3.15 -11.44
C ILE A 88 -8.98 -3.65 -10.06
N LYS A 89 -8.72 -2.85 -9.02
CA LYS A 89 -9.05 -3.25 -7.64
C LYS A 89 -10.55 -3.50 -7.45
N SER A 90 -11.40 -2.70 -8.08
CA SER A 90 -12.86 -2.88 -7.97
C SER A 90 -13.34 -4.13 -8.71
N GLU A 91 -12.76 -4.45 -9.86
CA GLU A 91 -13.14 -5.60 -10.67
C GLU A 91 -12.59 -6.92 -10.09
N GLU A 92 -11.38 -6.92 -9.53
CA GLU A 92 -10.83 -8.04 -8.74
C GLU A 92 -11.74 -8.38 -7.54
N ILE A 93 -12.22 -7.35 -6.83
CA ILE A 93 -13.11 -7.52 -5.66
C ILE A 93 -14.51 -7.98 -6.08
N ALA A 94 -15.03 -7.50 -7.21
CA ALA A 94 -16.42 -7.73 -7.61
C ALA A 94 -16.62 -9.01 -8.43
N SER A 95 -15.69 -9.37 -9.32
CA SER A 95 -15.89 -10.43 -10.30
C SER A 95 -14.96 -11.63 -10.13
N GLY A 96 -13.82 -11.49 -9.43
CA GLY A 96 -12.80 -12.56 -9.34
C GLY A 96 -12.28 -13.06 -10.70
N ILE A 97 -12.52 -12.29 -11.77
CA ILE A 97 -12.17 -12.55 -13.17
C ILE A 97 -11.49 -11.29 -13.69
N ASP A 98 -10.48 -11.48 -14.53
CA ASP A 98 -9.69 -10.42 -15.15
C ASP A 98 -10.57 -9.47 -16.00
N PRO A 99 -10.44 -8.14 -15.84
CA PRO A 99 -11.22 -7.18 -16.60
C PRO A 99 -10.91 -7.18 -18.10
N GLU A 100 -11.90 -6.80 -18.92
CA GLU A 100 -11.63 -6.48 -20.32
C GLU A 100 -10.77 -5.19 -20.40
N MET A 101 -9.49 -5.39 -20.70
CA MET A 101 -8.48 -4.34 -20.82
C MET A 101 -8.71 -3.53 -22.10
N THR A 102 -9.00 -2.24 -21.96
CA THR A 102 -9.10 -1.34 -23.11
C THR A 102 -7.70 -0.91 -23.60
N GLU A 103 -7.57 -0.40 -24.83
CA GLU A 103 -6.27 0.06 -25.36
C GLU A 103 -5.60 1.10 -24.43
N ILE A 104 -6.40 1.96 -23.79
CA ILE A 104 -5.93 2.94 -22.81
C ILE A 104 -5.42 2.25 -21.53
N ASP A 105 -6.10 1.20 -21.09
CA ASP A 105 -5.71 0.44 -19.90
C ASP A 105 -4.34 -0.25 -20.12
N VAL A 106 -4.13 -0.85 -21.30
CA VAL A 106 -2.83 -1.44 -21.68
C VAL A 106 -1.72 -0.39 -21.70
N MET A 107 -1.97 0.80 -22.25
CA MET A 107 -0.98 1.88 -22.23
C MET A 107 -0.67 2.36 -20.81
N LEU A 108 -1.66 2.41 -19.92
CA LEU A 108 -1.49 2.80 -18.51
C LEU A 108 -0.72 1.74 -17.71
N GLU A 109 -0.91 0.46 -18.03
CA GLU A 109 -0.14 -0.65 -17.48
C GLU A 109 1.33 -0.55 -17.88
N GLU A 110 1.63 -0.41 -19.17
CA GLU A 110 3.01 -0.27 -19.67
C GLU A 110 3.71 0.97 -19.06
N ILE A 111 2.95 2.07 -18.88
CA ILE A 111 3.44 3.25 -18.17
C ILE A 111 3.77 2.93 -16.71
N CYS A 112 2.93 2.16 -16.01
CA CYS A 112 3.20 1.76 -14.63
C CYS A 112 4.49 0.92 -14.54
N GLU A 113 4.64 -0.08 -15.41
CA GLU A 113 5.80 -0.96 -15.43
C GLU A 113 7.10 -0.18 -15.70
N LYS A 114 7.10 0.68 -16.72
CA LYS A 114 8.24 1.57 -17.01
C LYS A 114 8.56 2.50 -15.86
N GLU A 115 7.55 2.94 -15.12
CA GLU A 115 7.73 3.79 -13.95
C GLU A 115 8.36 3.04 -12.77
N GLU A 116 7.97 1.78 -12.54
CA GLU A 116 8.50 0.92 -11.49
C GLU A 116 9.96 0.55 -11.75
N VAL A 117 10.29 0.10 -12.96
CA VAL A 117 11.68 -0.20 -13.37
C VAL A 117 12.59 1.01 -13.18
N ALA A 118 12.11 2.21 -13.54
CA ALA A 118 12.87 3.45 -13.34
C ALA A 118 13.09 3.78 -11.86
N GLU A 119 12.13 3.51 -10.97
CA GLU A 119 12.30 3.69 -9.52
C GLU A 119 13.32 2.73 -8.94
N GLU A 120 13.29 1.46 -9.34
CA GLU A 120 14.24 0.45 -8.89
C GLU A 120 15.68 0.81 -9.29
N GLU A 121 15.87 1.28 -10.52
CA GLU A 121 17.17 1.78 -10.99
C GLU A 121 17.66 3.01 -10.20
N ASP A 122 16.78 3.97 -9.93
CA ASP A 122 17.15 5.16 -9.15
C ASP A 122 17.50 4.79 -7.70
N GLU A 123 16.75 3.89 -7.08
CA GLU A 123 17.00 3.41 -5.72
C GLU A 123 18.31 2.61 -5.61
N THR A 124 18.60 1.74 -6.58
CA THR A 124 19.87 1.00 -6.62
C THR A 124 21.06 1.95 -6.81
N LYS A 125 20.96 2.94 -7.70
CA LYS A 125 22.00 3.99 -7.88
C LYS A 125 22.23 4.78 -6.59
N LYS A 126 21.17 5.22 -5.90
CA LYS A 126 21.27 5.92 -4.60
C LYS A 126 21.95 5.05 -3.52
N LYS A 127 21.57 3.78 -3.42
CA LYS A 127 22.18 2.83 -2.46
C LYS A 127 23.67 2.66 -2.70
N LYS A 128 24.09 2.54 -3.97
CA LYS A 128 25.51 2.43 -4.36
C LYS A 128 26.30 3.67 -3.96
N VAL A 129 25.79 4.87 -4.28
CA VAL A 129 26.43 6.15 -3.92
C VAL A 129 26.55 6.29 -2.40
N LYS A 130 25.51 5.89 -1.65
CA LYS A 130 25.52 5.94 -0.18
C LYS A 130 26.57 4.98 0.41
N ALA A 131 26.65 3.75 -0.10
CA ALA A 131 27.63 2.77 0.32
C ALA A 131 29.07 3.22 0.02
N GLU A 132 29.31 3.81 -1.15
CA GLU A 132 30.61 4.36 -1.53
C GLU A 132 31.01 5.54 -0.63
N LYS A 133 30.07 6.46 -0.37
CA LYS A 133 30.29 7.58 0.56
C LYS A 133 30.63 7.09 1.97
N GLU A 134 29.92 6.08 2.48
CA GLU A 134 30.20 5.50 3.79
C GLU A 134 31.57 4.80 3.82
N SER A 135 31.93 4.07 2.77
CA SER A 135 33.25 3.44 2.63
C SER A 135 34.38 4.48 2.60
N ALA A 136 34.22 5.55 1.81
CA ALA A 136 35.17 6.66 1.75
C ALA A 136 35.32 7.36 3.11
N GLN A 137 34.21 7.58 3.84
CA GLN A 137 34.25 8.13 5.19
C GLN A 137 34.96 7.20 6.19
N LYS A 138 34.70 5.89 6.14
CA LYS A 138 35.40 4.89 6.97
C LYS A 138 36.91 4.86 6.68
N MET A 139 37.31 4.92 5.41
CA MET A 139 38.73 5.01 5.03
C MET A 139 39.37 6.30 5.55
N ARG A 140 38.68 7.44 5.43
CA ARG A 140 39.14 8.72 5.98
C ARG A 140 39.33 8.67 7.50
N LEU A 141 38.36 8.12 8.23
CA LEU A 141 38.44 7.95 9.69
C LEU A 141 39.62 7.06 10.10
N LYS A 142 39.77 5.90 9.45
CA LYS A 142 40.87 4.96 9.71
C LYS A 142 42.25 5.57 9.42
N ALA A 143 42.35 6.43 8.41
CA ALA A 143 43.57 7.18 8.13
C ALA A 143 43.87 8.24 9.20
N MET A 144 42.86 8.98 9.65
CA MET A 144 43.01 9.97 10.74
C MET A 144 43.40 9.31 12.06
N GLU A 145 42.85 8.13 12.38
CA GLU A 145 43.22 7.36 13.57
C GLU A 145 44.68 6.89 13.52
N LYS A 146 45.11 6.30 12.40
CA LYS A 146 46.52 5.91 12.19
C LYS A 146 47.48 7.09 12.29
N LEU A 147 47.10 8.24 11.74
CA LEU A 147 47.90 9.47 11.85
C LEU A 147 48.04 9.89 13.33
N SER A 148 46.93 9.89 14.08
CA SER A 148 46.90 10.17 15.52
C SER A 148 47.78 9.21 16.33
N GLU A 149 47.75 7.91 16.03
CA GLU A 149 48.63 6.92 16.66
C GLU A 149 50.11 7.13 16.33
N SER A 150 50.44 7.46 15.08
CA SER A 150 51.82 7.77 14.67
C SER A 150 52.34 9.07 15.27
N GLN A 151 51.44 10.06 15.49
CA GLN A 151 51.73 11.29 16.21
C GLN A 151 52.04 10.99 17.69
N LYS A 152 51.25 10.11 18.34
CA LYS A 152 51.48 9.67 19.74
C LYS A 152 52.81 8.94 19.94
N ARG A 153 53.32 8.23 18.93
CA ARG A 153 54.63 7.56 19.00
C ARG A 153 55.81 8.48 18.75
N LYS A 154 55.61 9.63 18.09
CA LYS A 154 56.67 10.61 17.81
C LYS A 154 56.85 11.65 18.93
N ASP A 155 55.88 11.77 19.83
CA ASP A 155 55.94 12.65 21.01
C ASP A 155 56.71 12.02 22.19
N SER A 156 57.34 10.85 21.99
CA SER A 156 58.15 10.14 22.99
C SER A 156 59.65 10.22 22.73
N ASN A 157 60.12 10.94 21.70
CA ASN A 157 61.55 11.19 21.54
C ASN A 157 61.83 12.53 20.83
N GLU A 158 62.78 13.25 21.44
CA GLU A 158 63.40 14.53 21.09
C GLU A 158 62.76 15.86 21.49
N ASP A 159 63.70 16.67 21.99
CA ASP A 159 63.63 17.82 22.84
C ASP A 159 63.72 19.13 22.01
N ALA A 160 63.33 20.24 22.65
CA ALA A 160 63.59 21.64 22.29
C ALA A 160 63.05 22.24 20.97
N ARG A 161 62.04 23.14 21.09
CA ARG A 161 62.02 24.52 20.53
C ARG A 161 60.78 25.33 20.99
N PRO A 162 60.76 26.68 20.86
CA PRO A 162 60.45 27.58 21.97
C PRO A 162 58.95 27.85 22.19
N LYS A 163 58.61 28.11 23.47
CA LYS A 163 57.29 28.58 23.93
C LYS A 163 56.91 29.91 23.24
N LYS A 164 55.96 29.86 22.31
CA LYS A 164 55.16 31.04 21.91
C LYS A 164 53.68 30.77 22.16
N SER A 165 53.13 31.59 23.08
CA SER A 165 51.71 31.82 23.44
C SER A 165 50.74 30.63 23.45
N ARG A 166 50.57 30.02 24.63
CA ARG A 166 49.63 28.93 24.93
C ARG A 166 48.14 29.33 24.97
N LYS A 167 47.77 30.61 24.83
CA LYS A 167 46.40 31.09 25.13
C LYS A 167 45.40 30.93 23.99
N SER A 168 45.85 30.90 22.73
CA SER A 168 44.95 30.84 21.56
C SER A 168 44.61 29.40 21.11
N ILE A 169 45.55 28.46 21.25
CA ILE A 169 45.34 27.04 20.89
C ILE A 169 44.40 26.35 21.88
N ALA A 170 44.47 26.69 23.18
CA ALA A 170 43.57 26.14 24.20
C ALA A 170 42.10 26.49 23.94
N ASN A 171 41.82 27.69 23.43
CA ASN A 171 40.46 28.11 23.05
C ASN A 171 39.95 27.38 21.80
N ALA A 172 40.80 27.15 20.80
CA ALA A 172 40.43 26.38 19.61
C ALA A 172 40.16 24.90 19.92
N VAL A 173 40.97 24.28 20.80
CA VAL A 173 40.77 22.90 21.26
C VAL A 173 39.51 22.78 22.12
N GLY A 174 39.24 23.75 22.98
CA GLY A 174 38.01 23.81 23.76
C GLY A 174 36.76 23.92 22.87
N TYR A 175 36.81 24.76 21.84
CA TYR A 175 35.74 24.86 20.85
C TYR A 175 35.51 23.54 20.10
N LEU A 176 36.57 22.85 19.66
CA LEU A 176 36.44 21.55 18.99
C LEU A 176 35.87 20.45 19.90
N GLN A 177 36.26 20.45 21.18
CA GLN A 177 35.68 19.52 22.16
C GLN A 177 34.20 19.83 22.43
N GLU A 178 33.83 21.10 22.52
CA GLU A 178 32.44 21.52 22.72
C GLU A 178 31.57 21.18 21.51
N MET A 179 32.04 21.46 20.29
CA MET A 179 31.38 21.05 19.06
C MET A 179 31.22 19.53 18.95
N SER A 180 32.24 18.76 19.35
CA SER A 180 32.17 17.29 19.38
C SER A 180 31.13 16.77 20.38
N LYS A 181 31.03 17.39 21.57
CA LYS A 181 29.99 17.04 22.55
C LYS A 181 28.60 17.35 22.04
N GLN A 182 28.42 18.51 21.40
CA GLN A 182 27.15 18.90 20.79
C GLN A 182 26.77 17.97 19.64
N GLU A 183 27.71 17.58 18.79
CA GLU A 183 27.47 16.62 17.71
C GLU A 183 27.07 15.24 18.26
N ILE A 184 27.75 14.75 19.30
CA ILE A 184 27.40 13.48 19.95
C ILE A 184 26.03 13.56 20.63
N ALA A 185 25.68 14.69 21.24
CA ALA A 185 24.37 14.91 21.85
C ALA A 185 23.24 14.88 20.82
N LEU A 186 23.39 15.64 19.72
CA LEU A 186 22.44 15.65 18.61
C LEU A 186 22.31 14.26 17.97
N ARG A 187 23.42 13.54 17.81
CA ARG A 187 23.42 12.17 17.28
C ARG A 187 22.65 11.20 18.16
N LYS A 188 22.75 11.34 19.49
CA LYS A 188 22.00 10.51 20.44
C LYS A 188 20.50 10.82 20.38
N GLU A 189 20.14 12.09 20.32
CA GLU A 189 18.74 12.52 20.21
C GLU A 189 18.10 12.05 18.89
N GLU A 190 18.84 12.13 17.78
CA GLU A 190 18.40 11.60 16.47
C GLU A 190 18.14 10.08 16.52
N ILE A 191 19.00 9.32 17.21
CA ILE A 191 18.83 7.87 17.37
C ILE A 191 17.60 7.56 18.24
N GLU A 192 17.38 8.30 19.32
CA GLU A 192 16.23 8.11 20.21
C GLU A 192 14.90 8.40 19.48
N LEU A 193 14.84 9.52 18.74
CA LEU A 193 13.68 9.88 17.93
C LEU A 193 13.40 8.83 16.85
N LYS A 194 14.45 8.32 16.19
CA LYS A 194 14.30 7.26 15.19
C LYS A 194 13.77 5.97 15.81
N LYS A 195 14.27 5.59 16.99
CA LYS A 195 13.79 4.40 17.72
C LYS A 195 12.33 4.55 18.15
N GLN A 196 11.91 5.76 18.55
CA GLN A 196 10.53 6.05 18.90
C GLN A 196 9.61 5.94 17.68
N GLU A 197 10.02 6.46 16.53
CA GLU A 197 9.25 6.37 15.28
C GLU A 197 9.15 4.92 14.78
N GLU A 198 10.26 4.16 14.82
CA GLU A 198 10.26 2.73 14.50
C GLU A 198 9.32 1.94 15.43
N GLY A 199 9.28 2.28 16.73
CA GLY A 199 8.33 1.71 17.68
C GLY A 199 6.87 2.03 17.32
N ARG A 200 6.60 3.26 16.87
CA ARG A 200 5.26 3.68 16.43
C ARG A 200 4.82 2.94 15.17
N ILE A 201 5.73 2.76 14.21
CA ILE A 201 5.50 2.00 12.98
C ILE A 201 5.25 0.53 13.29
N ALA A 202 6.06 -0.07 14.18
CA ALA A 202 5.89 -1.45 14.62
C ALA A 202 4.54 -1.65 15.31
N HIS A 203 4.15 -0.75 16.22
CA HIS A 203 2.83 -0.80 16.88
C HIS A 203 1.67 -0.68 15.89
N LEU A 204 1.78 0.22 14.90
CA LEU A 204 0.74 0.36 13.87
C LEU A 204 0.63 -0.89 13.00
N SER A 205 1.77 -1.49 12.64
CA SER A 205 1.82 -2.76 11.90
C SER A 205 1.24 -3.92 12.70
N GLU A 206 1.54 -4.01 13.99
CA GLU A 206 1.00 -5.03 14.89
C GLU A 206 -0.52 -4.88 15.05
N GLN A 207 -1.01 -3.64 15.18
CA GLN A 207 -2.45 -3.37 15.23
C GLN A 207 -3.16 -3.76 13.93
N GLN A 208 -2.56 -3.50 12.76
CA GLN A 208 -3.12 -3.93 11.48
C GLN A 208 -3.16 -5.46 11.36
N LEU A 209 -2.08 -6.14 11.78
CA LEU A 209 -2.02 -7.60 11.77
C LEU A 209 -3.08 -8.21 12.71
N LYS A 210 -3.24 -7.63 13.91
CA LYS A 210 -4.25 -8.06 14.87
C LYS A 210 -5.67 -7.88 14.32
N MET A 211 -5.96 -6.75 13.69
CA MET A 211 -7.26 -6.52 13.04
C MET A 211 -7.52 -7.53 11.90
N GLN A 212 -6.49 -7.88 11.11
CA GLN A 212 -6.60 -8.89 10.06
C GLN A 212 -6.85 -10.30 10.65
N GLN A 213 -6.17 -10.63 11.75
CA GLN A 213 -6.36 -11.89 12.47
C GLN A 213 -7.78 -11.98 13.07
N ASP A 214 -8.27 -10.91 13.71
CA ASP A 214 -9.62 -10.84 14.27
C ASP A 214 -10.69 -11.00 13.18
N MET A 215 -10.48 -10.39 12.01
CA MET A 215 -11.38 -10.57 10.85
C MET A 215 -11.41 -12.03 10.38
N LEU A 216 -10.25 -12.68 10.28
CA LEU A 216 -10.18 -14.11 9.93
C LEU A 216 -10.89 -14.98 10.96
N GLN A 217 -10.71 -14.70 12.24
CA GLN A 217 -11.37 -15.43 13.32
C GLN A 217 -12.89 -15.26 13.27
N MET A 218 -13.37 -14.04 12.96
CA MET A 218 -14.80 -13.76 12.77
C MET A 218 -15.38 -14.57 11.60
N ILE A 219 -14.69 -14.60 10.45
CA ILE A 219 -15.13 -15.37 9.28
C ILE A 219 -15.18 -16.86 9.60
N GLN A 220 -14.17 -17.38 10.30
CA GLN A 220 -14.13 -18.78 10.71
C GLN A 220 -15.29 -19.13 11.66
N GLN A 221 -15.59 -18.24 12.61
CA GLN A 221 -16.69 -18.43 13.55
C GLN A 221 -18.06 -18.34 12.85
N GLN A 222 -18.23 -17.43 11.90
CA GLN A 222 -19.43 -17.34 11.07
C GLN A 222 -19.63 -18.63 10.26
N ARG A 223 -18.57 -19.17 9.65
CA ARG A 223 -18.62 -20.42 8.88
C ARG A 223 -19.00 -21.61 9.78
N GLN A 224 -18.43 -21.71 10.99
CA GLN A 224 -18.81 -22.74 11.97
C GLN A 224 -20.27 -22.61 12.41
N ASN A 225 -20.77 -21.39 12.65
CA ASN A 225 -22.16 -21.18 13.02
C ASN A 225 -23.11 -21.61 11.90
N GLN A 226 -22.79 -21.31 10.64
CA GLN A 226 -23.57 -21.79 9.49
C GLN A 226 -23.62 -23.33 9.41
N GLN A 227 -22.48 -24.00 9.60
CA GLN A 227 -22.43 -25.47 9.60
C GLN A 227 -23.24 -26.07 10.75
N ARG A 228 -23.15 -25.48 11.96
CA ARG A 228 -23.98 -25.93 13.10
C ARG A 228 -25.47 -25.80 12.79
N GLN A 229 -25.89 -24.70 12.19
CA GLN A 229 -27.29 -24.45 11.86
C GLN A 229 -27.82 -25.48 10.84
N GLN A 230 -27.03 -25.83 9.83
CA GLN A 230 -27.37 -26.88 8.87
C GLN A 230 -27.46 -28.26 9.55
N GLN A 231 -26.51 -28.60 10.43
CA GLN A 231 -26.57 -29.85 11.19
C GLN A 231 -27.79 -29.92 12.12
N GLU A 232 -28.18 -28.82 12.76
CA GLU A 232 -29.38 -28.76 13.59
C GLU A 232 -30.66 -28.97 12.80
N GLN A 233 -30.76 -28.37 11.59
CA GLN A 233 -31.89 -28.63 10.69
C GLN A 233 -31.96 -30.09 10.28
N HIS A 234 -30.83 -30.70 9.87
CA HIS A 234 -30.78 -32.12 9.54
C HIS A 234 -31.20 -33.00 10.74
N ARG A 235 -30.69 -32.70 11.93
CA ARG A 235 -31.01 -33.45 13.15
C ARG A 235 -32.48 -33.28 13.56
N GLN A 236 -33.09 -32.12 13.33
CA GLN A 236 -34.53 -31.93 13.52
C GLN A 236 -35.34 -32.78 12.53
N GLN A 237 -34.93 -32.81 11.26
CA GLN A 237 -35.61 -33.61 10.23
C GLN A 237 -35.52 -35.12 10.54
N GLU A 238 -34.35 -35.61 10.97
CA GLU A 238 -34.19 -36.99 11.44
C GLU A 238 -35.05 -37.29 12.66
N ARG A 239 -35.15 -36.37 13.63
CA ARG A 239 -36.04 -36.55 14.79
C ARG A 239 -37.51 -36.64 14.38
N LEU A 240 -37.96 -35.80 13.46
CA LEU A 240 -39.33 -35.87 12.93
C LEU A 240 -39.58 -37.21 12.25
N GLN A 241 -38.62 -37.70 11.47
CA GLN A 241 -38.71 -38.99 10.79
C GLN A 241 -38.75 -40.17 11.78
N GLN A 242 -37.90 -40.15 12.82
CA GLN A 242 -37.96 -41.15 13.90
C GLN A 242 -39.29 -41.09 14.66
N GLN A 243 -39.82 -39.90 14.92
CA GLN A 243 -41.10 -39.75 15.63
C GLN A 243 -42.26 -40.29 14.81
N GLN A 244 -42.26 -40.08 13.49
CA GLN A 244 -43.22 -40.72 12.57
C GLN A 244 -43.11 -42.25 12.61
N LEU A 245 -41.90 -42.80 12.56
CA LEU A 245 -41.67 -44.25 12.63
C LEU A 245 -42.16 -44.84 13.97
N GLN A 246 -41.88 -44.17 15.09
CA GLN A 246 -42.40 -44.59 16.40
C GLN A 246 -43.93 -44.54 16.46
N THR A 247 -44.54 -43.50 15.90
CA THR A 247 -46.00 -43.37 15.88
C THR A 247 -46.63 -44.49 15.04
N MET A 248 -46.04 -44.79 13.88
CA MET A 248 -46.48 -45.90 13.03
C MET A 248 -46.33 -47.25 13.74
N GLN A 249 -45.21 -47.48 14.45
CA GLN A 249 -45.02 -48.72 15.22
C GLN A 249 -46.03 -48.84 16.37
N SER A 250 -46.34 -47.74 17.05
CA SER A 250 -47.36 -47.70 18.10
C SER A 250 -48.75 -48.06 17.57
N ILE A 251 -49.14 -47.50 16.41
CA ILE A 251 -50.42 -47.82 15.75
C ILE A 251 -50.47 -49.29 15.35
N LEU A 252 -49.39 -49.82 14.77
CA LEU A 252 -49.33 -51.23 14.36
C LEU A 252 -49.47 -52.16 15.58
N THR A 253 -48.79 -51.83 16.67
CA THR A 253 -48.85 -52.59 17.93
C THR A 253 -50.25 -52.52 18.53
N GLN A 254 -50.89 -51.36 18.51
CA GLN A 254 -52.26 -51.19 18.98
C GLN A 254 -53.25 -52.01 18.14
N GLN A 255 -53.13 -51.98 16.81
CA GLN A 255 -53.97 -52.80 15.93
C GLN A 255 -53.76 -54.29 16.22
N GLN A 256 -52.51 -54.72 16.43
CA GLN A 256 -52.20 -56.10 16.78
C GLN A 256 -52.82 -56.50 18.13
N GLN A 257 -52.72 -55.65 19.15
CA GLN A 257 -53.35 -55.89 20.45
C GLN A 257 -54.88 -55.97 20.34
N GLN A 258 -55.51 -55.08 19.55
CA GLN A 258 -56.94 -55.15 19.30
C GLN A 258 -57.34 -56.47 18.60
N SER A 259 -56.57 -56.91 17.60
CA SER A 259 -56.82 -58.18 16.91
C SER A 259 -56.70 -59.39 17.86
N GLN A 260 -55.69 -59.40 18.74
CA GLN A 260 -55.53 -60.45 19.76
C GLN A 260 -56.67 -60.43 20.78
N ALA A 261 -57.11 -59.25 21.21
CA ALA A 261 -58.25 -59.14 22.13
C ALA A 261 -59.56 -59.65 21.51
N ILE A 262 -59.81 -59.35 20.22
CA ILE A 262 -60.97 -59.86 19.49
C ILE A 262 -60.90 -61.40 19.36
N LEU A 263 -59.73 -61.96 19.01
CA LEU A 263 -59.54 -63.41 18.94
C LEU A 263 -59.79 -64.10 20.29
N ALA A 264 -59.28 -63.53 21.39
CA ALA A 264 -59.51 -64.06 22.74
C ALA A 264 -60.99 -64.02 23.15
N LEU A 265 -61.74 -63.00 22.71
CA LEU A 265 -63.18 -62.95 22.90
C LEU A 265 -63.88 -64.06 22.10
N PHE A 266 -63.50 -64.28 20.84
CA PHE A 266 -64.05 -65.39 20.03
C PHE A 266 -63.77 -66.77 20.63
N GLU A 267 -62.55 -67.03 21.14
CA GLU A 267 -62.24 -68.28 21.84
C GLU A 267 -63.13 -68.47 23.08
N LYS A 268 -63.34 -67.41 23.88
CA LYS A 268 -64.24 -67.46 25.05
C LYS A 268 -65.69 -67.74 24.68
N PHE A 269 -66.19 -67.18 23.58
CA PHE A 269 -67.56 -67.43 23.12
C PHE A 269 -67.73 -68.81 22.48
N ALA A 270 -66.73 -69.30 21.73
CA ALA A 270 -66.73 -70.65 21.18
C ALA A 270 -66.70 -71.71 22.30
N SER A 271 -65.85 -71.53 23.31
CA SER A 271 -65.74 -72.42 24.47
C SER A 271 -67.00 -72.46 25.36
N LYS A 272 -67.89 -71.48 25.22
CA LYS A 272 -69.16 -71.38 25.98
C LYS A 272 -70.35 -72.01 25.24
N LYS A 273 -70.16 -72.39 23.97
CA LYS A 273 -71.18 -73.03 23.13
C LYS A 273 -71.08 -74.56 23.13
N ASP A 274 -69.94 -75.09 23.57
CA ASP A 274 -69.65 -76.53 23.70
C ASP A 274 -69.81 -77.07 25.14
N SER A 275 -70.45 -76.30 26.04
CA SER A 275 -70.80 -76.69 27.41
C SER A 275 -72.28 -76.49 27.68
#